data_AF-A0A950RKD2-F1
#
_entry.id   AF-A0A950RKD2-F1
#
_cell.length_a   1.000
_cell.length_b   1.000
_cell.length_c   1.000
_cell.angle_alpha   90.00
_cell.angle_beta   90.00
_cell.angle_gamma   90.00
#
_symmetry.space_group_name_H-M   'P 1'
#
loop_
_entity.id
_entity.type
_entity.pdbx_description
1 polymer ?
#
loop_
_entity_poly.entity_id
_entity_poly.type
_entity_poly.pdbx_seq_one_letter_code
_entity_poly.pdbx_strand_id
1 'polypeptide(L)'
;MALSPVNASDVAILGRVLEPEKPTLSPAAARAILALDFRPADKERMRFLSAKAQEGTLTRAGQAEINSYERVGHLLNIMQSKARLSLNKRGGGPRRPS
;
A
#
# COMPACT_ATOMS: atom_id res chain seq x y z
N MET A 1 -27.87 -3.85 -19.39
CA MET A 1 -26.45 -3.48 -19.22
C MET A 1 -26.00 -4.09 -17.90
N ALA A 2 -25.30 -5.23 -17.93
CA ALA A 2 -24.83 -5.86 -16.70
C ALA A 2 -23.69 -5.03 -16.13
N LEU A 3 -23.84 -4.53 -14.89
CA LEU A 3 -22.72 -4.00 -14.12
C LEU A 3 -21.73 -5.15 -13.95
N SER A 4 -20.64 -5.15 -14.73
CA SER A 4 -19.52 -6.05 -14.48
C SER A 4 -19.12 -5.90 -13.01
N PRO A 5 -18.85 -7.00 -12.29
CA PRO A 5 -18.46 -6.90 -10.88
C PRO A 5 -17.18 -6.08 -10.84
N VAL A 6 -17.31 -4.82 -10.40
CA VAL A 6 -16.18 -4.02 -9.97
C VAL A 6 -15.45 -4.90 -8.96
N ASN A 7 -14.15 -5.12 -9.16
CA ASN A 7 -13.36 -6.00 -8.30
C ASN A 7 -13.67 -5.67 -6.82
N ALA A 8 -14.31 -6.63 -6.15
CA ALA A 8 -14.92 -6.46 -4.84
C ALA A 8 -13.94 -6.75 -3.70
N SER A 9 -12.64 -6.91 -4.01
CA SER A 9 -11.62 -7.03 -2.98
C SER A 9 -11.53 -5.74 -2.16
N ASP A 10 -11.30 -5.88 -0.86
CA ASP A 10 -11.15 -4.76 0.07
C ASP A 10 -10.15 -3.71 -0.45
N VAL A 11 -9.05 -4.18 -1.05
CA VAL A 11 -8.01 -3.28 -1.57
C VAL A 11 -8.47 -2.50 -2.80
N ALA A 12 -9.26 -3.13 -3.69
CA ALA A 12 -9.81 -2.44 -4.86
C ALA A 12 -10.86 -1.40 -4.44
N ILE A 13 -11.70 -1.72 -3.44
CA ILE A 13 -12.69 -0.79 -2.88
C ILE A 13 -11.96 0.41 -2.25
N LEU A 14 -10.98 0.15 -1.39
CA LEU A 14 -10.25 1.20 -0.69
C LEU A 14 -9.37 2.03 -1.65
N GLY A 15 -8.83 1.43 -2.71
CA GLY A 15 -8.11 2.14 -3.76
C GLY A 15 -8.95 3.24 -4.42
N ARG A 16 -10.25 2.99 -4.65
CA ARG A 16 -11.18 4.00 -5.18
C ARG A 16 -11.45 5.11 -4.19
N VAL A 17 -11.62 4.78 -2.91
CA VAL A 17 -11.82 5.77 -1.83
C VAL A 17 -10.59 6.65 -1.65
N LEU A 18 -9.40 6.08 -1.78
CA LEU A 18 -8.14 6.80 -1.58
C LEU A 18 -7.77 7.72 -2.74
N GLU A 19 -8.28 7.50 -3.95
CA GLU A 19 -7.98 8.32 -5.14
C GLU A 19 -6.47 8.66 -5.25
N PRO A 20 -5.59 7.65 -5.42
CA PRO A 20 -4.15 7.81 -5.26
C PRO A 20 -3.51 8.80 -6.23
N GLU A 21 -4.16 9.05 -7.37
CA GLU A 21 -3.72 10.00 -8.40
C GLU A 21 -4.02 11.46 -8.07
N LYS A 22 -4.80 11.73 -7.00
CA LYS A 22 -5.12 13.09 -6.56
C LYS A 22 -4.17 13.54 -5.44
N PRO A 23 -3.22 14.45 -5.68
CA PRO A 23 -2.25 14.91 -4.67
C PRO A 23 -2.88 15.88 -3.67
N THR A 24 -3.70 15.38 -2.76
CA THR A 24 -4.47 16.18 -1.79
C THR A 24 -3.87 16.18 -0.38
N LEU A 25 -2.81 15.42 -0.11
CA LEU A 25 -2.22 15.34 1.23
C LEU A 25 -1.38 16.58 1.55
N SER A 26 -1.41 17.01 2.81
CA SER A 26 -0.44 17.97 3.33
C SER A 26 0.96 17.34 3.38
N PRO A 27 2.06 18.12 3.34
CA PRO A 27 3.41 17.57 3.42
C PRO A 27 3.65 16.77 4.71
N ALA A 28 3.10 17.23 5.84
CA ALA A 28 3.18 16.52 7.11
C ALA A 28 2.50 15.16 7.05
N ALA A 29 1.26 15.10 6.53
CA ALA A 29 0.52 13.85 6.36
C ALA A 29 1.23 12.90 5.38
N ALA A 30 1.74 13.42 4.26
CA ALA A 30 2.46 12.63 3.28
C ALA A 30 3.75 12.01 3.88
N ARG A 31 4.53 12.78 4.65
CA ARG A 31 5.72 12.26 5.34
C ARG A 31 5.36 11.22 6.39
N ALA A 32 4.31 11.45 7.18
CA ALA A 32 3.84 10.48 8.17
C ALA A 32 3.44 9.14 7.52
N ILE A 33 2.70 9.18 6.40
CA ILE A 33 2.32 7.98 5.65
C ILE A 33 3.55 7.27 5.06
N LEU A 34 4.54 8.01 4.57
CA LEU A 34 5.78 7.42 4.05
C LEU A 34 6.63 6.74 5.12
N ALA A 35 6.46 7.12 6.39
CA ALA A 35 7.15 6.48 7.51
C ALA A 35 6.45 5.19 7.99
N LEU A 36 5.23 4.90 7.53
CA LEU A 36 4.53 3.67 7.85
C LEU A 36 5.18 2.49 7.13
N ASP A 37 5.49 1.45 7.89
CA ASP A 37 6.09 0.21 7.42
C ASP A 37 5.73 -0.93 8.39
N PHE A 38 5.91 -2.17 7.95
CA PHE A 38 5.79 -3.33 8.82
C PHE A 38 6.89 -3.32 9.89
N ARG A 39 6.51 -3.70 11.11
CA ARG A 39 7.46 -3.85 12.21
C ARG A 39 8.45 -4.99 11.89
N PRO A 40 9.65 -5.00 12.51
CA PRO A 40 10.63 -6.06 12.28
C PRO A 40 10.08 -7.48 12.48
N ALA A 41 9.29 -7.70 13.53
CA ALA A 41 8.66 -8.99 13.81
C ALA A 41 7.68 -9.43 12.70
N ASP A 42 6.91 -8.50 12.13
CA ASP A 42 5.99 -8.78 11.02
C ASP A 42 6.78 -9.15 9.75
N LYS A 43 7.90 -8.47 9.49
CA LYS A 43 8.79 -8.80 8.36
C LYS A 43 9.47 -10.17 8.53
N GLU A 44 9.89 -10.51 9.74
CA GLU A 44 10.42 -11.85 10.06
C GLU A 44 9.35 -12.92 9.86
N ARG A 45 8.13 -12.66 10.30
CA ARG A 45 7.00 -13.57 10.12
C ARG A 45 6.69 -13.81 8.65
N MET A 46 6.65 -12.74 7.85
CA MET A 46 6.49 -12.85 6.39
C MET A 46 7.59 -13.70 5.76
N ARG A 47 8.86 -13.45 6.10
CA ARG A 47 10.00 -14.24 5.59
C ARG A 47 9.89 -15.72 5.96
N PHE A 48 9.52 -16.02 7.20
CA PHE A 48 9.32 -17.40 7.65
C PHE A 48 8.22 -18.10 6.86
N LEU A 49 7.07 -17.45 6.66
CA LEU A 49 5.96 -18.02 5.91
C LEU A 49 6.34 -18.22 4.43
N SER A 50 7.07 -17.28 3.82
CA SER A 50 7.58 -17.43 2.45
C SER A 50 8.53 -18.61 2.32
N ALA A 51 9.43 -18.83 3.28
CA ALA A 51 10.31 -19.99 3.29
C ALA A 51 9.51 -21.30 3.37
N LYS A 52 8.49 -21.36 4.24
CA LYS A 52 7.58 -22.52 4.32
C LYS A 52 6.80 -22.76 3.02
N ALA A 53 6.40 -21.69 2.33
CA ALA A 53 5.75 -21.79 1.02
C ALA A 53 6.67 -22.42 -0.03
N GLN A 54 7.93 -21.98 -0.07
CA GLN A 54 8.96 -22.50 -0.98
C GLN A 54 9.30 -23.97 -0.69
N GLU A 55 9.34 -24.35 0.58
CA GLU A 55 9.53 -25.74 1.03
C GLU A 55 8.30 -26.63 0.74
N GLY A 56 7.16 -26.06 0.31
CA GLY A 56 5.90 -26.79 0.12
C GLY A 56 5.24 -27.25 1.42
N THR A 57 5.67 -26.69 2.57
CA THR A 57 5.19 -27.08 3.91
C THR A 57 4.28 -26.02 4.55
N LEU A 58 3.88 -25.00 3.79
CA LEU A 58 3.00 -23.95 4.30
C LEU A 58 1.60 -24.51 4.59
N THR A 59 1.13 -24.27 5.81
CA THR A 59 -0.20 -24.68 6.23
C THR A 59 -1.27 -23.75 5.64
N ARG A 60 -2.53 -24.21 5.60
CA ARG A 60 -3.67 -23.36 5.20
C ARG A 60 -3.78 -22.09 6.03
N ALA A 61 -3.50 -22.18 7.34
CA ALA A 61 -3.47 -21.01 8.22
C ALA A 61 -2.35 -20.05 7.83
N GLY A 62 -1.15 -20.56 7.54
CA GLY A 62 -0.03 -19.76 7.04
C GLY A 62 -0.33 -19.08 5.70
N GLN A 63 -1.05 -19.76 4.79
CA GLN A 63 -1.48 -19.16 3.53
C GLN A 63 -2.46 -17.99 3.77
N ALA A 64 -3.43 -18.16 4.67
CA ALA A 64 -4.34 -17.08 5.01
C ALA A 64 -3.62 -15.87 5.64
N GLU A 65 -2.55 -16.13 6.40
CA GLU A 65 -1.69 -15.12 7.01
C GLU A 65 -0.88 -14.35 5.95
N ILE A 66 -0.20 -15.03 5.01
CA ILE A 66 0.47 -14.40 3.87
C ILE A 66 -0.49 -13.52 3.08
N ASN A 67 -1.67 -14.04 2.75
CA ASN A 67 -2.66 -13.29 1.98
C ASN A 67 -3.10 -12.01 2.71
N SER A 68 -3.08 -12.02 4.04
CA SER A 68 -3.39 -10.84 4.86
C SER A 68 -2.26 -9.81 4.79
N TYR A 69 -1.01 -10.24 4.92
CA TYR A 69 0.15 -9.37 4.73
C TYR A 69 0.21 -8.76 3.33
N GLU A 70 -0.09 -9.53 2.28
CA GLU A 70 -0.16 -9.04 0.89
C GLU A 70 -1.23 -7.96 0.71
N ARG A 71 -2.44 -8.17 1.24
CA ARG A 71 -3.53 -7.18 1.18
C ARG A 71 -3.14 -5.87 1.87
N VAL A 72 -2.58 -5.95 3.08
CA VAL A 72 -2.13 -4.77 3.84
C VAL A 72 -0.96 -4.08 3.12
N GLY A 73 -0.01 -4.84 2.59
CA GLY A 73 1.12 -4.31 1.84
C GLY A 73 0.69 -3.58 0.57
N HIS A 74 -0.29 -4.12 -0.17
CA HIS A 74 -0.84 -3.46 -1.35
C HIS A 74 -1.53 -2.14 -0.98
N LEU A 75 -2.31 -2.12 0.11
CA LEU A 75 -2.93 -0.89 0.61
C LEU A 75 -1.88 0.16 1.01
N LEU A 76 -0.85 -0.24 1.76
CA LEU A 76 0.24 0.65 2.17
C LEU A 76 0.93 1.27 0.95
N ASN A 77 1.19 0.46 -0.09
CA ASN A 77 1.80 0.94 -1.32
C ASN A 77 0.94 1.99 -2.04
N ILE A 78 -0.38 1.81 -2.08
CA ILE A 78 -1.31 2.79 -2.66
C ILE A 78 -1.24 4.11 -1.88
N MET A 79 -1.28 4.07 -0.55
CA MET A 79 -1.20 5.27 0.30
C MET A 79 0.15 5.99 0.15
N GLN A 80 1.25 5.24 0.14
CA GLN A 80 2.59 5.81 -0.05
C GLN A 80 2.76 6.41 -1.46
N SER A 81 2.14 5.83 -2.49
CA SER A 81 2.13 6.41 -3.83
C SER A 81 1.48 7.79 -3.85
N LYS A 82 0.29 7.91 -3.24
CA LYS A 82 -0.40 9.20 -3.07
C LYS A 82 0.44 10.22 -2.28
N ALA A 83 1.11 9.76 -1.23
CA ALA A 83 2.00 10.59 -0.43
C ALA A 83 3.17 11.16 -1.24
N ARG A 84 3.87 10.31 -2.02
CA ARG A 84 4.95 10.75 -2.93
C ARG A 84 4.44 11.77 -3.94
N LEU A 85 3.29 11.51 -4.57
CA LEU A 85 2.69 12.43 -5.53
C LEU A 85 2.35 13.80 -4.89
N SER A 86 1.84 13.79 -3.67
CA SER A 86 1.48 15.01 -2.92
C SER A 86 2.70 15.86 -2.55
N LEU A 87 3.86 15.24 -2.32
CA LEU A 87 5.12 15.96 -2.10
C LEU A 87 5.71 16.51 -3.41
N ASN A 88 5.64 15.74 -4.50
CA ASN A 88 6.19 16.15 -5.80
C ASN A 88 5.46 17.37 -6.39
N LYS A 89 4.12 17.44 -6.29
CA LYS A 89 3.36 18.60 -6.81
C LYS A 89 3.73 19.92 -6.14
N ARG A 90 4.18 19.89 -4.88
CA ARG A 90 4.60 21.10 -4.15
C ARG A 90 6.05 21.49 -4.43
N GLY A 91 6.91 20.54 -4.81
CA GLY A 91 8.29 20.81 -5.25
C GLY A 91 8.41 21.48 -6.62
N GLY A 92 7.33 21.46 -7.42
CA GLY A 92 7.23 22.10 -8.74
C GLY A 92 6.50 23.46 -8.74
N GLY A 93 6.49 24.19 -7.63
CA GLY A 93 6.01 25.58 -7.61
C GLY A 93 6.88 26.49 -8.50
N PRO A 94 6.34 27.57 -9.09
CA PRO A 94 7.03 28.37 -10.10
C PRO A 94 8.38 28.86 -9.55
N ARG A 95 9.47 28.55 -10.28
CA ARG A 95 10.79 29.16 -10.03
C ARG A 95 10.60 30.67 -10.09
N ARG A 96 10.81 31.35 -8.97
CA ARG A 96 10.85 32.81 -8.93
C ARG A 96 11.95 33.28 -9.90
N PRO A 97 11.68 34.18 -10.85
CA PRO A 97 12.74 34.81 -11.60
C PRO A 97 13.55 35.69 -10.65
N SER A 98 14.86 35.55 -10.74
CA SER A 98 15.86 36.40 -10.08
C SER A 98 15.80 37.83 -10.60
#